data_AF-A0A947RH62-F1
#
_entry.id   AF-A0A947RH62-F1
#
_cell.length_a   1.000
_cell.length_b   1.000
_cell.length_c   1.000
_cell.angle_alpha   90.00
_cell.angle_beta   90.00
_cell.angle_gamma   90.00
#
_symmetry.space_group_name_H-M   'P 1'
#
loop_
_entity.id
_entity.type
_entity.pdbx_description
1 polymer ?
#
loop_
_entity_poly.entity_id
_entity_poly.type
_entity_poly.pdbx_seq_one_letter_code
_entity_poly.pdbx_strand_id
1 'polypeptide(L)'
;MLSEIIQSRENSPIRLKSTRFGKLAIRPEFIWNFPEGLIGFRNCHRFALINAAKDDESESLFAWMQSIERENLAFPVMNPLAVFPDYVIRQDEPGIIMRGIDKSDGEYQLLVIVTVPERDPKGITANLAAPLILQPKNKTAWQVILEKGPYKVSQPLFAERCSKTDKYDILVSVGSYAPPVRIKREAAEKKEVQLIDSATIRLEEVVSPPESA
;
A
#
# COMPACT_ATOMS: atom_id res chain seq x y z
N MET A 1 -33.48 -9.30 -13.82
CA MET A 1 -34.41 -8.58 -12.93
C MET A 1 -34.17 -8.88 -11.44
N LEU A 2 -34.41 -10.09 -10.91
CA LEU A 2 -34.10 -10.39 -9.48
C LEU A 2 -32.59 -10.44 -9.19
N SER A 3 -31.79 -10.98 -10.10
CA SER A 3 -30.33 -10.97 -10.03
C SER A 3 -29.75 -9.55 -9.98
N GLU A 4 -30.23 -8.65 -10.84
CA GLU A 4 -29.81 -7.24 -10.87
C GLU A 4 -30.21 -6.47 -9.60
N ILE A 5 -31.36 -6.78 -9.00
CA ILE A 5 -31.82 -6.15 -7.76
C ILE A 5 -30.99 -6.63 -6.55
N ILE A 6 -30.57 -7.90 -6.52
CA ILE A 6 -29.69 -8.44 -5.47
C ILE A 6 -28.28 -7.85 -5.61
N GLN A 7 -27.74 -7.81 -6.84
CA GLN A 7 -26.42 -7.27 -7.15
C GLN A 7 -26.33 -5.75 -6.87
N SER A 8 -27.43 -5.02 -7.11
CA SER A 8 -27.61 -3.61 -6.75
C SER A 8 -27.50 -3.35 -5.24
N ARG A 9 -27.98 -4.27 -4.39
CA ARG A 9 -27.91 -4.14 -2.93
C ARG A 9 -26.54 -4.51 -2.36
N GLU A 10 -25.88 -5.52 -2.92
CA GLU A 10 -24.53 -5.92 -2.47
C GLU A 10 -23.44 -4.89 -2.83
N ASN A 11 -23.63 -4.11 -3.89
CA ASN A 11 -22.70 -3.06 -4.31
C ASN A 11 -22.96 -1.67 -3.68
N SER A 12 -23.80 -1.61 -2.66
CA SER A 12 -24.09 -0.34 -1.98
C SER A 12 -22.87 0.17 -1.19
N PRO A 13 -22.56 1.48 -1.27
CA PRO A 13 -21.40 2.04 -0.59
C PRO A 13 -21.58 1.99 0.94
N ILE A 14 -20.52 1.57 1.63
CA ILE A 14 -20.43 1.62 3.08
C ILE A 14 -20.24 3.08 3.50
N ARG A 15 -21.06 3.52 4.45
CA ARG A 15 -20.99 4.86 5.03
C ARG A 15 -20.20 4.79 6.34
N LEU A 16 -19.12 5.55 6.42
CA LEU A 16 -18.25 5.62 7.61
C LEU A 16 -18.10 7.07 8.05
N LYS A 17 -18.14 7.34 9.35
CA LYS A 17 -17.75 8.65 9.89
C LYS A 17 -16.30 8.57 10.35
N SER A 18 -15.35 8.89 9.47
CA SER A 18 -13.93 8.98 9.85
C SER A 18 -13.67 10.24 10.69
N THR A 19 -12.88 10.08 11.75
CA THR A 19 -12.36 11.22 12.53
C THR A 19 -11.45 12.14 11.72
N ARG A 20 -10.77 11.61 10.69
CA ARG A 20 -9.82 12.35 9.85
C ARG A 20 -10.48 12.95 8.61
N PHE A 21 -11.39 12.20 8.00
CA PHE A 21 -11.96 12.56 6.69
C PHE A 21 -13.44 12.92 6.73
N GLY A 22 -14.07 12.90 7.91
CA GLY A 22 -15.50 13.14 8.06
C GLY A 22 -16.33 11.99 7.50
N LYS A 23 -17.47 12.31 6.88
CA LYS A 23 -18.38 11.29 6.33
C LYS A 23 -17.85 10.77 4.99
N LEU A 24 -17.56 9.48 4.94
CA LEU A 24 -17.08 8.75 3.78
C LEU A 24 -18.16 7.84 3.20
N ALA A 25 -18.09 7.62 1.89
CA ALA A 25 -18.88 6.64 1.16
C ALA A 25 -17.90 5.77 0.36
N ILE A 26 -17.71 4.52 0.79
CA ILE A 26 -16.69 3.63 0.24
C ILE A 26 -17.39 2.49 -0.45
N ARG A 27 -17.19 2.34 -1.76
CA ARG A 27 -17.76 1.21 -2.51
C ARG A 27 -17.01 -0.09 -2.20
N PRO A 28 -17.68 -1.25 -2.18
CA PRO A 28 -17.08 -2.52 -1.77
C PRO A 28 -15.80 -2.91 -2.54
N GLU A 29 -15.70 -2.56 -3.82
CA GLU A 29 -14.54 -2.86 -4.68
C GLU A 29 -13.24 -2.15 -4.26
N PHE A 30 -13.32 -1.13 -3.40
CA PHE A 30 -12.16 -0.42 -2.87
C PHE A 30 -11.75 -0.85 -1.46
N ILE A 31 -12.40 -1.90 -0.95
CA ILE A 31 -12.13 -2.42 0.38
C ILE A 31 -11.12 -3.55 0.28
N TRP A 32 -10.03 -3.42 1.01
CA TRP A 32 -9.02 -4.44 1.22
C TRP A 32 -9.38 -5.28 2.44
N ASN A 33 -9.32 -6.59 2.27
CA ASN A 33 -9.53 -7.57 3.32
C ASN A 33 -8.17 -8.01 3.88
N PHE A 34 -8.01 -7.93 5.20
CA PHE A 34 -6.86 -8.37 5.96
C PHE A 34 -7.29 -9.58 6.81
N PRO A 35 -7.10 -10.82 6.33
CA PRO A 35 -7.61 -12.01 7.03
C PRO A 35 -7.12 -12.13 8.48
N GLU A 36 -5.88 -11.70 8.74
CA GLU A 36 -5.26 -11.71 10.07
C GLU A 36 -5.37 -10.37 10.81
N GLY A 37 -6.00 -9.38 10.16
CA GLY A 37 -5.96 -7.98 10.57
C GLY A 37 -4.58 -7.35 10.46
N LEU A 38 -4.36 -6.25 11.17
CA LEU A 38 -3.04 -5.60 11.28
C LEU A 38 -2.39 -5.93 12.62
N ILE A 39 -1.06 -5.86 12.69
CA ILE A 39 -0.30 -6.08 13.92
C ILE A 39 -0.72 -5.03 14.95
N GLY A 40 -1.12 -5.49 16.15
CA GLY A 40 -1.71 -4.64 17.19
C GLY A 40 -3.20 -4.32 17.01
N PHE A 41 -3.79 -4.66 15.87
CA PHE A 41 -5.20 -4.43 15.51
C PHE A 41 -5.81 -5.66 14.84
N ARG A 42 -5.65 -6.84 15.45
CA ARG A 42 -6.06 -8.13 14.89
C ARG A 42 -7.57 -8.26 14.62
N ASN A 43 -8.39 -7.47 15.30
CA ASN A 43 -9.85 -7.46 15.13
C ASN A 43 -10.31 -6.51 14.01
N CYS A 44 -9.38 -5.80 13.36
CA CYS A 44 -9.68 -4.92 12.23
C CYS A 44 -9.24 -5.60 10.95
N HIS A 45 -10.20 -6.02 10.14
CA HIS A 45 -9.99 -6.85 8.95
C HIS A 45 -10.26 -6.09 7.66
N ARG A 46 -10.91 -4.93 7.70
CA ARG A 46 -11.36 -4.24 6.48
C ARG A 46 -10.89 -2.80 6.45
N PHE A 47 -10.20 -2.44 5.37
CA PHE A 47 -9.62 -1.12 5.20
C PHE A 47 -9.85 -0.58 3.79
N ALA A 48 -9.88 0.75 3.67
CA ALA A 48 -9.87 1.46 2.40
C ALA A 48 -8.60 2.28 2.28
N LEU A 49 -8.02 2.29 1.08
CA LEU A 49 -6.82 3.06 0.77
C LEU A 49 -7.20 4.41 0.15
N ILE A 50 -6.95 5.48 0.88
CA ILE A 50 -7.42 6.84 0.62
C ILE A 50 -6.25 7.74 0.25
N ASN A 51 -6.38 8.51 -0.84
CA ASN A 51 -5.44 9.57 -1.15
C ASN A 51 -5.75 10.83 -0.31
N ALA A 52 -4.72 11.44 0.28
CA ALA A 52 -4.85 12.70 1.01
C ALA A 52 -4.44 13.94 0.21
N ALA A 53 -4.06 13.78 -1.07
CA ALA A 53 -3.86 14.91 -1.98
C ALA A 53 -5.13 15.78 -1.99
N LYS A 54 -4.97 17.06 -1.65
CA LYS A 54 -6.09 18.02 -1.58
C LYS A 54 -6.43 18.61 -2.93
N ASP A 55 -5.49 18.54 -3.88
CA ASP A 55 -5.60 19.11 -5.21
C ASP A 55 -5.36 18.00 -6.26
N ASP A 56 -6.17 17.99 -7.31
CA ASP A 56 -6.15 17.00 -8.41
C ASP A 56 -4.83 17.00 -9.22
N GLU A 57 -3.88 17.88 -8.87
CA GLU A 57 -2.67 18.16 -9.65
C GLU A 57 -1.38 17.58 -9.03
N SER A 58 -1.40 17.08 -7.79
CA SER A 58 -0.20 16.56 -7.12
C SER A 58 -0.35 15.12 -6.65
N GLU A 59 0.54 14.24 -7.10
CA GLU A 59 0.70 12.91 -6.49
C GLU A 59 1.26 13.05 -5.07
N SER A 60 0.48 12.61 -4.07
CA SER A 60 0.93 12.59 -2.67
C SER A 60 1.80 11.37 -2.43
N LEU A 61 3.00 11.58 -1.86
CA LEU A 61 3.88 10.49 -1.38
C LEU A 61 3.19 9.60 -0.34
N PHE A 62 2.22 10.16 0.39
CA PHE A 62 1.49 9.47 1.44
C PHE A 62 0.03 9.25 1.07
N ALA A 63 -0.47 8.06 1.38
CA ALA A 63 -1.88 7.69 1.40
C ALA A 63 -2.29 7.30 2.82
N TRP A 64 -3.56 6.97 3.01
CA TRP A 64 -4.11 6.52 4.28
C TRP A 64 -4.81 5.18 4.16
N MET A 65 -4.42 4.22 4.98
CA MET A 65 -5.13 2.97 5.17
C MET A 65 -6.15 3.15 6.30
N GLN A 66 -7.40 3.50 5.94
CA GLN A 66 -8.50 3.79 6.87
C GLN A 66 -9.31 2.52 7.15
N SER A 67 -9.47 2.15 8.43
CA SER A 67 -10.36 1.05 8.80
C SER A 67 -11.81 1.44 8.51
N ILE A 68 -12.59 0.53 7.93
CA ILE A 68 -14.04 0.75 7.78
C ILE A 68 -14.85 0.25 8.99
N GLU A 69 -14.18 -0.42 9.93
CA GLU A 69 -14.77 -0.96 11.15
C GLU A 69 -14.55 -0.01 12.34
N ARG A 70 -13.54 0.87 12.26
CA ARG A 70 -13.19 1.84 13.31
C ARG A 70 -12.97 3.24 12.75
N GLU A 71 -13.86 4.15 13.14
CA GLU A 71 -13.88 5.57 12.75
C GLU A 71 -12.57 6.34 13.05
N ASN A 72 -11.87 5.97 14.12
CA ASN A 72 -10.67 6.63 14.60
C ASN A 72 -9.36 5.92 14.22
N LEU A 73 -9.43 4.86 13.42
CA LEU A 73 -8.26 4.07 13.05
C LEU A 73 -7.90 4.27 11.58
N ALA A 74 -6.80 4.98 11.34
CA ALA A 74 -6.22 5.12 10.02
C ALA A 74 -4.70 5.25 10.11
N PHE A 75 -3.99 4.55 9.22
CA PHE A 75 -2.53 4.55 9.17
C PHE A 75 -2.05 5.34 7.96
N PRO A 76 -1.13 6.31 8.12
CA PRO A 76 -0.46 6.88 6.97
C PRO A 76 0.46 5.80 6.38
N VAL A 77 0.42 5.64 5.07
CA VAL A 77 1.16 4.62 4.32
C VAL A 77 1.81 5.26 3.10
N MET A 78 2.88 4.64 2.60
CA MET A 78 3.52 5.04 1.35
C MET A 78 4.04 3.81 0.60
N ASN A 79 4.28 3.97 -0.71
CA ASN A 79 5.09 3.00 -1.44
C ASN A 79 6.56 3.15 -1.00
N PRO A 80 7.21 2.12 -0.42
CA PRO A 80 8.59 2.23 0.03
C PRO A 80 9.58 2.53 -1.10
N LEU A 81 9.30 2.06 -2.33
CA LEU A 81 10.20 2.23 -3.49
C LEU A 81 10.34 3.69 -3.92
N ALA A 82 9.42 4.57 -3.52
CA ALA A 82 9.52 6.01 -3.80
C ALA A 82 10.69 6.68 -3.03
N VAL A 83 11.16 6.08 -1.93
CA VAL A 83 12.23 6.62 -1.09
C VAL A 83 13.40 5.64 -0.95
N PHE A 84 13.11 4.34 -0.92
CA PHE A 84 14.07 3.25 -0.77
C PHE A 84 14.03 2.38 -2.04
N PRO A 85 14.67 2.82 -3.15
CA PRO A 85 14.59 2.11 -4.44
C PRO A 85 15.16 0.69 -4.37
N ASP A 86 16.10 0.44 -3.46
CA ASP A 86 16.75 -0.87 -3.25
C ASP A 86 15.96 -1.78 -2.27
N TYR A 87 14.75 -1.40 -1.88
CA TYR A 87 13.93 -2.18 -0.94
C TYR A 87 13.34 -3.42 -1.63
N VAL A 88 13.79 -4.60 -1.20
CA VAL A 88 13.41 -5.90 -1.76
C VAL A 88 12.87 -6.82 -0.67
N ILE A 89 11.74 -7.47 -0.94
CA ILE A 89 11.20 -8.54 -0.10
C ILE A 89 11.58 -9.87 -0.73
N ARG A 90 12.15 -10.78 0.07
CA ARG A 90 12.56 -12.09 -0.42
C ARG A 90 11.36 -13.04 -0.47
N GLN A 91 11.26 -13.84 -1.52
CA GLN A 91 10.18 -14.84 -1.66
C GLN A 91 10.29 -15.97 -0.63
N ASP A 92 11.49 -16.21 -0.10
CA ASP A 92 11.76 -17.22 0.92
C ASP A 92 11.52 -16.73 2.36
N GLU A 93 10.93 -15.55 2.56
CA GLU A 93 10.50 -15.07 3.88
C GLU A 93 9.44 -16.00 4.47
N PRO A 94 9.57 -16.43 5.74
CA PRO A 94 8.60 -17.33 6.37
C PRO A 94 7.16 -16.81 6.30
N GLY A 95 6.97 -15.50 6.50
CA GLY A 95 5.67 -14.85 6.41
C GLY A 95 5.07 -14.78 5.00
N ILE A 96 5.90 -14.85 3.95
CA ILE A 96 5.46 -14.91 2.55
C ILE A 96 5.02 -16.33 2.21
N ILE A 97 5.87 -17.32 2.53
CA ILE A 97 5.61 -18.75 2.30
C ILE A 97 4.32 -19.19 3.00
N MET A 98 4.16 -18.86 4.28
CA MET A 98 3.01 -19.27 5.09
C MET A 98 1.67 -18.77 4.52
N ARG A 99 1.69 -17.65 3.80
CA ARG A 99 0.50 -17.04 3.19
C ARG A 99 0.29 -17.45 1.74
N GLY A 100 1.20 -18.25 1.18
CA GLY A 100 1.17 -18.64 -0.23
C GLY A 100 1.29 -17.44 -1.17
N ILE A 101 1.98 -16.38 -0.74
CA ILE A 101 2.20 -15.21 -1.59
C ILE A 101 3.27 -15.59 -2.61
N ASP A 102 2.84 -15.85 -3.85
CA ASP A 102 3.74 -16.21 -4.94
C ASP A 102 3.66 -15.19 -6.06
N LYS A 103 4.81 -14.87 -6.67
CA LYS A 103 4.90 -13.94 -7.80
C LYS A 103 4.14 -14.40 -9.04
N SER A 104 3.94 -15.70 -9.20
CA SER A 104 3.19 -16.28 -10.32
C SER A 104 1.68 -16.06 -10.21
N ASP A 105 1.17 -15.73 -9.01
CA ASP A 105 -0.26 -15.49 -8.78
C ASP A 105 -0.75 -14.13 -9.28
N GLY A 106 0.17 -13.29 -9.76
CA GLY A 106 -0.09 -12.02 -10.41
C GLY A 106 0.62 -10.85 -9.75
N GLU A 107 0.03 -9.68 -9.91
CA GLU A 107 0.60 -8.43 -9.44
C GLU A 107 0.31 -8.19 -7.96
N TYR A 108 1.30 -7.65 -7.26
CA TYR A 108 1.16 -7.19 -5.88
C TYR A 108 1.52 -5.72 -5.77
N GLN A 109 0.88 -5.06 -4.82
CA GLN A 109 1.17 -3.71 -4.43
C GLN A 109 1.82 -3.72 -3.04
N LEU A 110 2.76 -2.82 -2.86
CA LEU A 110 3.59 -2.76 -1.66
C LEU A 110 3.43 -1.41 -0.99
N LEU A 111 3.08 -1.43 0.28
CA LEU A 111 3.00 -0.25 1.11
C LEU A 111 3.73 -0.49 2.43
N VAL A 112 4.17 0.58 3.07
CA VAL A 112 4.72 0.54 4.44
C VAL A 112 3.99 1.55 5.30
N ILE A 113 3.76 1.21 6.56
CA ILE A 113 3.19 2.14 7.53
C ILE A 113 4.25 3.16 7.92
N VAL A 114 3.85 4.43 7.94
CA VAL A 114 4.69 5.56 8.27
C VAL A 114 4.33 6.07 9.66
N THR A 115 5.34 6.50 10.42
CA THR A 115 5.16 7.24 11.67
C THR A 115 5.52 8.70 11.41
N VAL A 116 4.53 9.59 11.57
CA VAL A 116 4.70 11.04 11.43
C VAL A 116 4.72 11.65 12.84
N PRO A 117 5.88 12.11 13.34
CA PRO A 117 5.94 12.76 14.63
C PRO A 117 5.24 14.13 14.60
N GLU A 118 4.61 14.53 15.71
CA GLU A 118 3.79 15.74 15.77
C GLU A 118 4.58 17.05 15.62
N ARG A 119 5.86 17.04 16.00
CA ARG A 119 6.66 18.27 16.17
C ARG A 119 7.78 18.46 15.15
N ASP A 120 8.14 17.42 14.39
CA ASP A 120 9.24 17.49 13.42
C ASP A 120 8.96 16.64 12.16
N PRO A 121 8.45 17.23 11.07
CA PRO A 121 8.22 16.53 9.82
C PRO A 121 9.48 15.87 9.21
N LYS A 122 10.70 16.25 9.64
CA LYS A 122 11.93 15.57 9.20
C LYS A 122 12.16 14.25 9.93
N GLY A 123 11.54 14.07 11.09
CA GLY A 123 11.59 12.84 11.89
C GLY A 123 10.63 11.74 11.40
N ILE A 124 10.08 11.85 10.18
CA ILE A 124 9.21 10.81 9.63
C ILE A 124 10.01 9.52 9.43
N THR A 125 9.43 8.40 9.89
CA THR A 125 10.03 7.06 9.74
C THR A 125 9.05 6.08 9.10
N ALA A 126 9.54 5.12 8.34
CA ALA A 126 8.78 4.02 7.76
C ALA A 126 9.10 2.71 8.46
N ASN A 127 8.09 1.86 8.61
CA ASN A 127 8.27 0.49 9.07
C ASN A 127 8.58 -0.42 7.87
N LEU A 128 9.87 -0.57 7.56
CA LEU A 128 10.36 -1.47 6.51
C LEU A 128 10.41 -2.93 6.96
N ALA A 129 10.35 -3.21 8.27
CA ALA A 129 10.36 -4.57 8.79
C ALA A 129 8.99 -5.26 8.71
N ALA A 130 7.90 -4.51 8.52
CA ALA A 130 6.55 -5.06 8.44
C ALA A 130 5.70 -4.41 7.32
N PRO A 131 6.06 -4.64 6.04
CA PRO A 131 5.30 -4.15 4.89
C PRO A 131 3.87 -4.67 4.83
N LEU A 132 3.03 -3.91 4.16
CA LEU A 132 1.70 -4.31 3.70
C LEU A 132 1.81 -4.79 2.25
N ILE A 133 1.45 -6.05 2.02
CA ILE A 133 1.42 -6.67 0.70
C ILE A 133 -0.04 -6.81 0.31
N LEU A 134 -0.42 -6.18 -0.80
CA LEU A 134 -1.80 -6.09 -1.28
C LEU A 134 -1.91 -6.81 -2.61
N GLN A 135 -2.85 -7.74 -2.73
CA GLN A 135 -3.13 -8.48 -3.97
C GLN A 135 -4.43 -7.94 -4.60
N PRO A 136 -4.35 -7.13 -5.68
CA PRO A 136 -5.54 -6.49 -6.25
C PRO A 136 -6.56 -7.49 -6.79
N LYS A 137 -6.09 -8.63 -7.32
CA LYS A 137 -6.90 -9.69 -7.93
C LYS A 137 -8.08 -10.15 -7.05
N ASN A 138 -7.86 -10.29 -5.75
CA ASN A 138 -8.87 -10.75 -4.79
C ASN A 138 -9.11 -9.75 -3.65
N LYS A 139 -8.55 -8.53 -3.74
CA LYS A 139 -8.60 -7.49 -2.71
C LYS A 139 -8.19 -8.01 -1.32
N THR A 140 -7.21 -8.91 -1.29
CA THR A 140 -6.65 -9.43 -0.03
C THR A 140 -5.32 -8.73 0.24
N ALA A 141 -5.05 -8.46 1.52
CA ALA A 141 -3.86 -7.79 1.96
C ALA A 141 -3.35 -8.38 3.26
N TRP A 142 -2.04 -8.29 3.49
CA TRP A 142 -1.39 -8.81 4.68
C TRP A 142 -0.34 -7.84 5.18
N GLN A 143 -0.18 -7.76 6.50
CA GLN A 143 1.01 -7.18 7.10
C GLN A 143 1.99 -8.31 7.40
N VAL A 144 3.12 -8.34 6.69
CA VAL A 144 4.10 -9.43 6.77
C VAL A 144 5.31 -8.94 7.54
N ILE A 145 5.68 -9.62 8.63
CA ILE A 145 6.95 -9.36 9.32
C ILE A 145 8.06 -10.02 8.50
N LEU A 146 9.08 -9.23 8.17
CA LEU A 146 10.29 -9.70 7.50
C LEU A 146 11.28 -10.14 8.58
N GLU A 147 11.73 -11.39 8.48
CA GLU A 147 12.73 -11.95 9.40
C GLU A 147 14.13 -11.88 8.79
N LYS A 148 14.22 -11.80 7.45
CA LYS A 148 15.48 -11.69 6.73
C LYS A 148 15.68 -10.24 6.24
N GLY A 149 16.95 -9.88 6.04
CA GLY A 149 17.35 -8.58 5.54
C GLY A 149 17.60 -7.51 6.62
N PRO A 150 18.10 -6.33 6.23
CA PRO A 150 18.56 -5.30 7.15
C PRO A 150 17.45 -4.33 7.60
N TYR A 151 16.18 -4.70 7.44
CA TYR A 151 15.06 -3.77 7.58
C TYR A 151 14.68 -3.48 9.03
N LYS A 152 14.38 -2.21 9.30
CA LYS A 152 14.05 -1.71 10.64
C LYS A 152 12.58 -1.35 10.74
N VAL A 153 12.04 -1.46 11.95
CA VAL A 153 10.68 -1.02 12.29
C VAL A 153 10.54 0.50 12.21
N SER A 154 11.65 1.23 12.34
CA SER A 154 11.71 2.69 12.23
C SER A 154 12.92 3.08 11.39
N GLN A 155 12.70 3.23 10.08
CA GLN A 155 13.69 3.70 9.12
C GLN A 155 13.40 5.17 8.77
N PRO A 156 14.31 6.12 9.02
CA PRO A 156 14.09 7.52 8.64
C PRO A 156 13.93 7.69 7.13
N LEU A 157 12.95 8.51 6.71
CA LEU A 157 12.73 8.82 5.28
C LEU A 157 13.76 9.83 4.74
N PHE A 158 14.21 10.76 5.59
CA PHE A 158 15.06 11.89 5.20
C PHE A 158 16.48 11.83 5.79
N ALA A 159 16.98 10.64 6.10
CA ALA A 159 18.38 10.51 6.53
C ALA A 159 19.31 10.91 5.39
N GLU A 160 20.31 11.75 5.68
CA GLU A 160 21.38 12.05 4.74
C GLU A 160 22.02 10.74 4.27
N ARG A 161 22.04 10.50 2.96
CA ARG A 161 22.66 9.30 2.37
C ARG A 161 24.14 9.28 2.74
N CYS A 162 24.54 8.48 3.73
CA CYS A 162 25.94 8.06 3.84
C CYS A 162 26.23 7.05 2.74
N SER A 163 26.87 7.54 1.69
CA SER A 163 27.33 6.78 0.52
C SER A 163 28.29 5.65 0.90
N LYS A 164 27.87 4.40 0.72
CA LYS A 164 28.76 3.28 0.37
C LYS A 164 27.97 2.28 -0.48
N THR A 165 27.96 2.50 -1.79
CA THR A 165 27.54 1.47 -2.75
C THR A 165 28.81 0.92 -3.37
N ASP A 166 29.23 -0.25 -2.89
CA ASP A 166 30.15 -1.09 -3.66
C ASP A 166 29.37 -1.65 -4.86
N LYS A 167 29.94 -1.35 -6.03
CA LYS A 167 29.62 -1.80 -7.39
C LYS A 167 28.76 -3.06 -7.50
N TYR A 168 27.53 -2.89 -7.99
CA TYR A 168 26.97 -3.78 -9.01
C TYR A 168 26.23 -2.92 -10.05
N ASP A 169 26.85 -2.78 -11.21
CA ASP A 169 26.18 -2.36 -12.44
C ASP A 169 25.13 -3.43 -12.80
N ILE A 170 23.92 -3.02 -13.21
CA ILE A 170 23.25 -3.48 -14.45
C ILE A 170 21.95 -2.68 -14.67
N LEU A 171 21.81 -2.27 -15.93
CA LEU A 171 20.76 -1.49 -16.58
C LEU A 171 19.36 -2.12 -16.48
N VAL A 172 18.32 -1.33 -16.15
CA VAL A 172 16.99 -1.47 -16.77
C VAL A 172 16.36 -0.10 -17.01
N SER A 173 15.96 0.08 -18.27
CA SER A 173 15.34 1.25 -18.89
C SER A 173 14.09 1.76 -18.16
N VAL A 174 13.98 3.07 -18.07
CA VAL A 174 12.80 3.82 -17.62
C VAL A 174 11.67 3.59 -18.64
N GLY A 175 10.74 2.68 -18.33
CA GLY A 175 9.52 2.48 -19.10
C GLY A 175 8.48 3.55 -18.73
N SER A 176 8.14 4.40 -19.69
CA SER A 176 7.24 5.56 -19.61
C SER A 176 5.91 5.28 -18.88
N TYR A 177 5.64 6.01 -17.80
CA TYR A 177 4.34 6.08 -17.14
C TYR A 177 3.36 6.86 -18.02
N ALA A 178 2.26 6.23 -18.45
CA ALA A 178 1.18 6.89 -19.20
C ALA A 178 0.05 7.29 -18.23
N PRO A 179 -0.33 8.58 -18.15
CA PRO A 179 -1.39 9.04 -17.25
C PRO A 179 -2.78 8.63 -17.77
N PRO A 180 -3.74 8.21 -16.92
CA PRO A 180 -5.09 7.87 -17.37
C PRO A 180 -5.97 9.10 -17.66
N VAL A 181 -6.92 8.87 -18.56
CA VAL A 181 -7.77 9.83 -19.28
C VAL A 181 -8.89 10.44 -18.41
N ARG A 182 -9.17 11.73 -18.67
CA ARG A 182 -10.10 12.63 -17.97
C ARG A 182 -11.59 12.33 -18.21
N ILE A 183 -12.41 12.54 -17.18
CA ILE A 183 -13.86 12.82 -17.30
C ILE A 183 -14.20 14.10 -16.52
N LYS A 184 -15.08 14.93 -17.11
CA LYS A 184 -15.42 16.29 -16.64
C LYS A 184 -16.29 16.28 -15.37
N ARG A 185 -16.03 17.26 -14.50
CA ARG A 185 -16.74 17.54 -13.23
C ARG A 185 -18.17 18.04 -13.43
N GLU A 186 -19.03 17.71 -12.48
CA GLU A 186 -20.16 18.56 -12.07
C GLU A 186 -20.29 18.57 -10.53
N ALA A 187 -20.81 19.67 -10.00
CA ALA A 187 -20.60 20.12 -8.62
C ALA A 187 -21.76 19.81 -7.64
N ALA A 188 -21.43 19.97 -6.34
CA ALA A 188 -22.26 20.11 -5.14
C ALA A 188 -22.55 18.85 -4.26
N GLU A 189 -21.95 18.89 -3.06
CA GLU A 189 -22.40 18.30 -1.78
C GLU A 189 -22.40 16.76 -1.58
N LYS A 190 -21.18 16.21 -1.52
CA LYS A 190 -20.72 15.04 -0.75
C LYS A 190 -19.19 15.05 -0.87
N LYS A 191 -18.44 14.96 0.24
CA LYS A 191 -16.98 14.70 0.12
C LYS A 191 -16.81 13.23 -0.23
N GLU A 192 -16.88 12.93 -1.52
CA GLU A 192 -16.44 11.66 -2.08
C GLU A 192 -14.91 11.67 -2.06
N VAL A 193 -14.32 10.71 -1.36
CA VAL A 193 -12.87 10.63 -1.22
C VAL A 193 -12.28 9.92 -2.44
N GLN A 194 -11.22 10.50 -3.00
CA GLN A 194 -10.48 9.90 -4.09
C GLN A 194 -9.68 8.71 -3.58
N LEU A 195 -9.96 7.53 -4.15
CA LEU A 195 -9.31 6.26 -3.85
C LEU A 195 -8.23 6.03 -4.93
N ILE A 196 -7.12 5.38 -4.57
CA ILE A 196 -6.04 5.14 -5.53
C ILE A 196 -6.26 3.85 -6.32
N ASP A 197 -5.98 3.89 -7.61
CA ASP A 197 -5.60 2.72 -8.40
C ASP A 197 -4.07 2.63 -8.34
N SER A 198 -3.55 1.76 -7.47
CA SER A 198 -2.12 1.67 -7.18
C SER A 198 -1.34 0.95 -8.28
N ALA A 199 -0.11 1.41 -8.56
CA ALA A 199 0.77 0.87 -9.58
C ALA A 199 1.28 -0.56 -9.27
N THR A 200 1.44 -1.36 -10.33
CA THR A 200 1.96 -2.72 -10.38
C THR A 200 3.45 -2.81 -10.02
N ILE A 201 3.86 -3.78 -9.19
CA ILE A 201 5.28 -4.09 -8.92
C ILE A 201 5.63 -5.48 -9.44
N ARG A 202 6.86 -5.61 -10.00
CA ARG A 202 7.48 -6.88 -10.40
C ARG A 202 8.23 -7.50 -9.22
N LEU A 203 7.90 -8.74 -8.88
CA LEU A 203 8.68 -9.57 -7.96
C LEU A 203 9.81 -10.25 -8.74
N GLU A 204 11.06 -10.08 -8.32
CA GLU A 204 12.22 -10.69 -8.98
C GLU A 204 12.68 -11.97 -8.26
N GLU A 205 13.12 -12.96 -9.05
CA GLU A 205 13.71 -14.21 -8.55
C GLU A 205 15.21 -14.02 -8.32
N VAL A 206 15.74 -14.53 -7.20
CA VAL A 206 17.19 -14.57 -6.98
C VAL A 206 17.79 -15.61 -7.92
N VAL A 207 18.44 -15.15 -8.98
CA VAL A 207 19.34 -16.01 -9.79
C VAL A 207 20.51 -16.38 -8.88
N SER A 208 20.62 -17.66 -8.53
CA SER A 208 21.81 -18.16 -7.83
C SER A 208 23.03 -17.98 -8.74
N PRO A 209 24.18 -17.53 -8.21
CA PRO A 209 25.39 -17.41 -9.02
C PRO A 209 25.80 -18.78 -9.57
N PRO A 210 26.35 -18.87 -10.80
CA PRO A 210 26.86 -20.13 -11.31
C PRO A 210 27.98 -20.63 -10.39
N GLU A 211 27.90 -21.90 -9.98
CA GLU A 211 28.99 -22.59 -9.31
C GLU A 211 30.24 -22.49 -10.20
N SER A 212 31.31 -21.94 -9.64
CA SER A 212 32.61 -21.85 -10.30
C SER A 212 33.18 -23.24 -10.51
N ALA A 213 33.31 -23.66 -11.77
CA ALA A 213 34.14 -24.77 -12.21
C ALA A 213 35.45 -24.25 -12.82
#